data_AF-A0A532EH80-F1
#
_entry.id   AF-A0A532EH80-F1
#
_cell.length_a   1.000
_cell.length_b   1.000
_cell.length_c   1.000
_cell.angle_alpha   90.00
_cell.angle_beta   90.00
_cell.angle_gamma   90.00
#
_symmetry.space_group_name_H-M   'P 1'
#
loop_
_entity.id
_entity.type
_entity.pdbx_description
1 polymer ?
#
loop_
_entity_poly.entity_id
_entity_poly.type
_entity_poly.pdbx_seq_one_letter_code
_entity_poly.pdbx_strand_id
1 'polypeptide(L)'
;MDILRLMSAYNDISEVLDWMIGTRTITTKRIASRKARIRMSIQNRMLLGFLHETFRVIDQLQGTAEFKEVKERLPERGIRSLKNLQLASGGEEPIRSRIKLTRDSVAFHYDRESFAKGASIYSSLFTERTKAASEIIFERGSRAYFFYPEQVREIVAFGFIEGDSGDQIPVKLGQFLTEAQKLMHEVGRFLDQLLPIYIEMKGLEPALRYESLTE
;
A
#
# COMPACT_ATOMS: atom_id res chain seq x y z
N MET A 1 -25.82 4.80 5.34
CA MET A 1 -24.45 5.12 4.89
C MET A 1 -23.53 5.50 6.05
N ASP A 2 -23.91 6.43 6.93
CA ASP A 2 -23.00 6.89 8.00
C ASP A 2 -22.62 5.81 9.02
N ILE A 3 -23.52 4.87 9.32
CA ILE A 3 -23.21 3.70 10.16
C ILE A 3 -22.13 2.81 9.51
N LEU A 4 -22.19 2.59 8.19
CA LEU A 4 -21.20 1.80 7.46
C LEU A 4 -19.84 2.50 7.40
N ARG A 5 -19.85 3.84 7.32
CA ARG A 5 -18.65 4.67 7.43
C ARG A 5 -18.00 4.54 8.81
N LEU A 6 -18.80 4.60 9.88
CA LEU A 6 -18.32 4.39 11.25
C LEU A 6 -17.77 2.98 11.46
N MET A 7 -18.41 1.95 10.88
CA MET A 7 -17.90 0.58 10.89
C MET A 7 -16.54 0.46 10.19
N SER A 8 -16.33 1.18 9.08
CA SER A 8 -15.05 1.27 8.38
C SER A 8 -13.97 1.94 9.22
N ALA A 9 -14.31 3.01 9.94
CA ALA A 9 -13.40 3.67 10.88
C ALA A 9 -13.05 2.74 12.06
N TYR A 10 -14.03 1.99 12.57
CA TYR A 10 -13.81 1.01 13.63
C TYR A 10 -12.84 -0.10 13.21
N ASN A 11 -12.93 -0.60 11.97
CA ASN A 11 -11.97 -1.58 11.44
C ASN A 11 -10.54 -1.04 11.49
N ASP A 12 -10.33 0.21 11.04
CA ASP A 12 -9.01 0.85 11.02
C ASP A 12 -8.43 0.96 12.45
N ILE A 13 -9.23 1.42 13.41
CA ILE A 13 -8.84 1.51 14.82
C ILE A 13 -8.49 0.13 15.39
N SER A 14 -9.33 -0.87 15.11
CA SER A 14 -9.17 -2.23 15.66
C SER A 14 -7.91 -2.92 15.16
N GLU A 15 -7.54 -2.71 13.90
CA GLU A 15 -6.35 -3.32 13.31
C GLU A 15 -5.06 -2.64 13.76
N VAL A 16 -5.07 -1.31 13.92
CA VAL A 16 -3.95 -0.60 14.58
C VAL A 16 -3.74 -1.14 16.00
N LEU A 17 -4.83 -1.32 16.76
CA LEU A 17 -4.77 -1.91 18.09
C LEU A 17 -4.21 -3.34 18.06
N ASP A 18 -4.63 -4.17 17.09
CA ASP A 18 -4.13 -5.54 16.92
C ASP A 18 -2.62 -5.58 16.62
N TRP A 19 -2.11 -4.65 15.82
CA TRP A 19 -0.67 -4.53 15.58
C TRP A 19 0.09 -4.10 16.82
N MET A 20 -0.43 -3.13 17.57
CA MET A 20 0.21 -2.65 18.80
C MET A 20 0.29 -3.72 19.89
N ILE A 21 -0.75 -4.56 20.00
CA ILE A 21 -0.84 -5.61 21.03
C ILE A 21 -0.16 -6.91 20.56
N GLY A 22 0.09 -7.08 19.26
CA GLY A 22 0.70 -8.29 18.70
C GLY A 22 -0.20 -9.51 18.82
N THR A 23 -1.53 -9.35 18.66
CA THR A 23 -2.51 -10.42 18.84
C THR A 23 -2.28 -11.59 17.87
N ARG A 24 -1.85 -12.74 18.43
CA ARG A 24 -1.55 -14.01 17.73
C ARG A 24 -2.71 -15.02 17.74
N THR A 25 -3.91 -14.66 18.19
CA THR A 25 -4.99 -15.64 18.35
C THR A 25 -5.52 -16.15 17.01
N ILE A 26 -5.42 -17.47 16.82
CA ILE A 26 -5.86 -18.18 15.62
C ILE A 26 -7.38 -18.33 15.67
N THR A 27 -8.08 -17.48 14.92
CA THR A 27 -9.48 -17.67 14.54
C THR A 27 -9.66 -18.96 13.74
N THR A 28 -10.86 -19.57 13.80
CA THR A 28 -11.22 -20.75 12.98
C THR A 28 -10.88 -20.53 11.50
N LYS A 29 -10.50 -21.59 10.75
CA LYS A 29 -10.02 -21.49 9.35
C LYS A 29 -10.88 -20.59 8.44
N ARG A 30 -12.22 -20.60 8.63
CA ARG A 30 -13.17 -19.78 7.85
C ARG A 30 -13.11 -18.29 8.17
N ILE A 31 -12.84 -17.93 9.43
CA ILE A 31 -12.70 -16.54 9.87
C ILE A 31 -11.28 -16.03 9.57
N ALA A 32 -10.29 -16.91 9.65
CA ALA A 32 -8.88 -16.57 9.43
C ALA A 32 -8.62 -15.95 8.06
N SER A 33 -9.20 -16.48 6.98
CA SER A 33 -9.00 -15.93 5.62
C SER A 33 -9.60 -14.52 5.45
N ARG A 34 -10.74 -14.26 6.09
CA ARG A 34 -11.41 -12.95 6.03
C ARG A 34 -10.64 -11.93 6.85
N LYS A 35 -10.24 -12.27 8.07
CA LYS A 35 -9.38 -11.42 8.91
C LYS A 35 -8.05 -11.13 8.20
N ALA A 36 -7.46 -12.13 7.55
CA ALA A 36 -6.26 -11.94 6.75
C ALA A 36 -6.46 -10.93 5.61
N ARG A 37 -7.62 -10.93 4.93
CA ARG A 37 -7.95 -9.93 3.91
C ARG A 37 -8.09 -8.52 4.47
N ILE A 38 -8.77 -8.36 5.60
CA ILE A 38 -8.91 -7.05 6.28
C ILE A 38 -7.53 -6.51 6.69
N ARG A 39 -6.71 -7.36 7.31
CA ARG A 39 -5.31 -7.02 7.65
C ARG A 39 -4.51 -6.64 6.40
N MET A 40 -4.62 -7.43 5.34
CA MET A 40 -3.91 -7.18 4.07
C MET A 40 -4.34 -5.85 3.44
N SER A 41 -5.62 -5.47 3.52
CA SER A 41 -6.12 -4.16 3.06
C SER A 41 -5.37 -3.00 3.73
N ILE A 42 -5.16 -3.05 5.05
CA ILE A 42 -4.42 -2.03 5.79
C ILE A 42 -2.93 -2.07 5.46
N GLN A 43 -2.32 -3.25 5.44
CA GLN A 43 -0.91 -3.42 5.11
C GLN A 43 -0.59 -2.87 3.72
N ASN A 44 -1.44 -3.18 2.73
CA ASN A 44 -1.31 -2.65 1.38
C ASN A 44 -1.39 -1.13 1.38
N ARG A 45 -2.35 -0.52 2.09
CA ARG A 45 -2.45 0.96 2.18
C ARG A 45 -1.19 1.59 2.77
N MET A 46 -0.67 1.03 3.86
CA MET A 46 0.56 1.55 4.47
C MET A 46 1.75 1.40 3.54
N LEU A 47 1.89 0.23 2.91
CA LEU A 47 2.94 -0.01 1.94
C LEU A 47 2.90 1.00 0.79
N LEU A 48 1.72 1.23 0.21
CA LEU A 48 1.54 2.19 -0.88
C LEU A 48 1.77 3.63 -0.42
N GLY A 49 1.40 3.95 0.82
CA GLY A 49 1.73 5.23 1.47
C GLY A 49 3.24 5.44 1.57
N PHE A 50 3.98 4.43 2.05
CA PHE A 50 5.43 4.49 2.14
C PHE A 50 6.10 4.57 0.76
N LEU A 51 5.62 3.81 -0.22
CA LEU A 51 6.09 3.91 -1.60
C LEU A 51 5.89 5.31 -2.19
N HIS A 52 4.72 5.92 -1.95
CA HIS A 52 4.43 7.27 -2.42
C HIS A 52 5.41 8.30 -1.84
N GLU A 53 5.58 8.31 -0.51
CA GLU A 53 6.50 9.23 0.15
C GLU A 53 7.95 8.97 -0.27
N THR A 54 8.33 7.70 -0.48
CA THR A 54 9.65 7.32 -1.00
C THR A 54 9.90 7.91 -2.38
N PHE A 55 8.90 7.84 -3.28
CA PHE A 55 9.01 8.48 -4.60
C PHE A 55 9.13 9.99 -4.52
N ARG A 56 8.41 10.63 -3.61
CA ARG A 56 8.54 12.07 -3.36
C ARG A 56 9.95 12.43 -2.93
N VAL A 57 10.56 11.65 -2.03
CA VAL A 57 11.96 11.84 -1.62
C VAL A 57 12.92 11.64 -2.79
N ILE A 58 12.75 10.60 -3.60
CA ILE A 58 13.57 10.33 -4.79
C ILE A 58 13.47 11.47 -5.81
N ASP A 59 12.28 12.03 -6.02
CA ASP A 59 12.07 13.13 -6.96
C ASP A 59 12.68 14.44 -6.44
N GLN A 60 12.57 14.71 -5.13
CA GLN A 60 13.24 15.84 -4.47
C GLN A 60 14.77 15.73 -4.54
N LEU A 61 15.29 14.53 -4.24
CA LEU A 61 16.71 14.23 -4.30
C LEU A 61 17.27 14.50 -5.70
N GLN A 62 16.55 14.11 -6.75
CA GLN A 62 16.97 14.33 -8.14
C GLN A 62 17.20 15.81 -8.52
N GLY A 63 16.59 16.74 -7.79
CA GLY A 63 16.76 18.18 -7.98
C GLY A 63 18.00 18.77 -7.31
N THR A 64 18.72 18.02 -6.48
CA THR A 64 19.83 18.54 -5.68
C THR A 64 21.17 18.46 -6.40
N ALA A 65 22.10 19.35 -6.05
CA ALA A 65 23.48 19.31 -6.57
C ALA A 65 24.21 18.03 -6.11
N GLU A 66 24.01 17.64 -4.86
CA GLU A 66 24.54 16.41 -4.26
C GLU A 66 24.15 15.17 -5.06
N PHE A 67 22.89 15.09 -5.51
CA PHE A 67 22.45 13.97 -6.31
C PHE A 67 23.13 13.89 -7.68
N LYS A 68 23.43 15.04 -8.31
CA LYS A 68 24.16 15.05 -9.59
C LYS A 68 25.53 14.41 -9.43
N GLU A 69 26.24 14.77 -8.36
CA GLU A 69 27.56 14.21 -8.05
C GLU A 69 27.48 12.70 -7.74
N VAL A 70 26.51 12.29 -6.90
CA VAL A 70 26.32 10.86 -6.59
C VAL A 70 25.95 10.07 -7.86
N LYS A 71 25.13 10.64 -8.73
CA LYS A 71 24.67 9.99 -9.97
C LYS A 71 25.80 9.71 -10.94
N GLU A 72 26.82 10.58 -11.00
CA GLU A 72 28.01 10.36 -11.85
C GLU A 72 28.84 9.16 -11.38
N ARG A 73 28.76 8.82 -10.09
CA ARG A 73 29.47 7.69 -9.47
C ARG A 73 28.61 6.41 -9.39
N LEU A 74 27.33 6.47 -9.74
CA LEU A 74 26.44 5.32 -9.67
C LEU A 74 26.87 4.22 -10.67
N PRO A 75 26.98 2.96 -10.24
CA PRO A 75 27.20 1.86 -11.15
C PRO A 75 25.99 1.68 -12.09
N GLU A 76 26.20 1.01 -13.23
CA GLU A 76 25.16 0.81 -14.25
C GLU A 76 23.87 0.20 -13.67
N ARG A 77 24.00 -0.69 -12.68
CA ARG A 77 22.85 -1.27 -11.97
C ARG A 77 22.01 -0.21 -11.24
N GLY A 78 22.67 0.73 -10.55
CA GLY A 78 22.00 1.84 -9.86
C GLY A 78 21.34 2.81 -10.83
N ILE A 79 22.01 3.13 -11.95
CA ILE A 79 21.44 3.95 -13.03
C ILE A 79 20.20 3.29 -13.63
N ARG A 80 20.26 1.97 -13.88
CA ARG A 80 19.15 1.20 -14.42
C ARG A 80 17.95 1.18 -13.46
N SER A 81 18.19 0.96 -12.17
CA SER A 81 17.13 1.01 -11.17
C SER A 81 16.50 2.39 -11.07
N LEU A 82 17.31 3.46 -11.01
CA LEU A 82 16.79 4.84 -11.06
C LEU A 82 15.93 5.09 -12.30
N LYS A 83 16.37 4.64 -13.48
CA LYS A 83 15.59 4.76 -14.74
C LYS A 83 14.26 4.01 -14.65
N ASN A 84 14.25 2.79 -14.11
CA ASN A 84 13.01 2.02 -13.92
C ASN A 84 12.04 2.75 -12.98
N LEU A 85 12.55 3.35 -11.91
CA LEU A 85 11.75 4.15 -10.97
C LEU A 85 11.19 5.42 -11.60
N GLN A 86 11.90 6.04 -12.56
CA GLN A 86 11.43 7.20 -13.32
C GLN A 86 10.37 6.82 -14.36
N LEU A 87 10.56 5.70 -15.07
CA LEU A 87 9.62 5.20 -16.07
C LEU A 87 8.26 4.82 -15.46
N ALA A 88 8.22 4.53 -14.15
CA ALA A 88 6.99 4.31 -13.39
C ALA A 88 6.03 5.52 -13.39
N SER A 89 6.49 6.70 -13.80
CA SER A 89 5.68 7.91 -13.99
C SER A 89 5.10 8.05 -15.41
N GLY A 90 5.51 7.22 -16.37
CA GLY A 90 5.09 7.31 -17.78
C GLY A 90 3.98 6.32 -18.15
N GLY A 91 3.22 6.64 -19.21
CA GLY A 91 2.13 5.81 -19.75
C GLY A 91 0.74 6.44 -19.57
N GLU A 92 -0.30 5.74 -20.06
CA GLU A 92 -1.70 6.18 -19.95
C GLU A 92 -2.22 6.11 -18.51
N GLU A 93 -1.82 5.09 -17.74
CA GLU A 93 -2.12 4.97 -16.31
C GLU A 93 -0.84 4.74 -15.49
N PRO A 94 -0.08 5.79 -15.14
CA PRO A 94 1.15 5.62 -14.39
C PRO A 94 0.90 4.96 -13.03
N ILE A 95 1.67 3.92 -12.73
CA ILE A 95 1.59 3.19 -11.45
C ILE A 95 1.80 4.12 -10.25
N ARG A 96 2.66 5.14 -10.37
CA ARG A 96 2.85 6.18 -9.34
C ARG A 96 1.57 6.99 -9.07
N SER A 97 0.79 7.31 -10.09
CA SER A 97 -0.50 7.98 -9.95
C SER A 97 -1.51 7.09 -9.24
N ARG A 98 -1.55 5.80 -9.58
CA ARG A 98 -2.40 4.80 -8.93
C ARG A 98 -2.03 4.63 -7.45
N ILE A 99 -0.73 4.52 -7.13
CA ILE A 99 -0.23 4.48 -5.74
C ILE A 99 -0.70 5.71 -4.95
N LYS A 100 -0.58 6.92 -5.54
CA LYS A 100 -1.06 8.16 -4.91
C LYS A 100 -2.57 8.12 -4.64
N LEU A 101 -3.38 7.72 -5.62
CA LEU A 101 -4.84 7.61 -5.47
C LEU A 101 -5.22 6.62 -4.37
N THR A 102 -4.58 5.46 -4.31
CA THR A 102 -4.82 4.47 -3.25
C THR A 102 -4.41 4.99 -1.88
N ARG A 103 -3.31 5.75 -1.78
CA ARG A 103 -2.86 6.43 -0.56
C ARG A 103 -3.86 7.49 -0.10
N ASP A 104 -4.40 8.31 -1.00
CA ASP A 104 -5.39 9.34 -0.66
C ASP A 104 -6.75 8.73 -0.27
N SER A 105 -7.02 7.49 -0.72
CA SER A 105 -8.21 6.71 -0.36
C SER A 105 -8.18 6.13 1.07
N VAL A 106 -7.10 6.34 1.83
CA VAL A 106 -7.00 5.87 3.24
C VAL A 106 -8.13 6.46 4.10
N ALA A 107 -8.56 7.68 3.80
CA ALA A 107 -9.63 8.38 4.51
C ALA A 107 -11.00 8.29 3.82
N PHE A 108 -11.20 7.44 2.80
CA PHE A 108 -12.39 7.48 1.94
C PHE A 108 -13.72 7.40 2.69
N HIS A 109 -13.75 6.72 3.84
CA HIS A 109 -14.95 6.56 4.67
C HIS A 109 -15.25 7.78 5.55
N TYR A 110 -14.32 8.71 5.69
CA TYR A 110 -14.57 10.03 6.30
C TYR A 110 -15.24 11.00 5.31
N ASP A 111 -15.21 10.71 4.01
CA ASP A 111 -15.99 11.42 3.00
C ASP A 111 -17.30 10.66 2.70
N ARG A 112 -18.43 11.34 2.90
CA ARG A 112 -19.76 10.73 2.71
C ARG A 112 -20.04 10.41 1.24
N GLU A 113 -19.69 11.31 0.33
CA GLU A 113 -20.00 11.21 -1.08
C GLU A 113 -19.12 10.15 -1.75
N SER A 114 -17.82 10.17 -1.45
CA SER A 114 -16.87 9.17 -1.92
C SER A 114 -17.26 7.77 -1.45
N PHE A 115 -17.65 7.60 -0.18
CA PHE A 115 -18.14 6.32 0.33
C PHE A 115 -19.44 5.88 -0.35
N ALA A 116 -20.37 6.81 -0.58
CA ALA A 116 -21.64 6.51 -1.27
C ALA A 116 -21.42 6.05 -2.70
N LYS A 117 -20.54 6.72 -3.44
CA LYS A 117 -20.14 6.34 -4.80
C LYS A 117 -19.50 4.95 -4.84
N GLY A 118 -18.54 4.68 -3.94
CA GLY A 118 -17.91 3.38 -3.84
C GLY A 118 -18.91 2.25 -3.56
N ALA A 119 -19.86 2.49 -2.66
CA ALA A 119 -20.90 1.52 -2.33
C ALA A 119 -21.84 1.26 -3.52
N SER A 120 -22.17 2.30 -4.31
CA SER A 120 -22.95 2.16 -5.54
C SER A 120 -22.23 1.27 -6.56
N ILE A 121 -20.95 1.54 -6.82
CA ILE A 121 -20.13 0.73 -7.73
C ILE A 121 -20.09 -0.71 -7.25
N TYR A 122 -19.81 -0.94 -5.96
CA TYR A 122 -19.82 -2.27 -5.38
C TYR A 122 -21.15 -2.99 -5.61
N SER A 123 -22.29 -2.34 -5.34
CA SER A 123 -23.61 -2.91 -5.57
C SER A 123 -23.90 -3.21 -7.04
N SER A 124 -23.42 -2.38 -7.98
CA SER A 124 -23.56 -2.63 -9.42
C SER A 124 -22.71 -3.81 -9.93
N LEU A 125 -21.52 -3.99 -9.37
CA LEU A 125 -20.58 -5.06 -9.75
C LEU A 125 -21.04 -6.43 -9.23
N PHE A 126 -21.84 -6.43 -8.16
CA PHE A 126 -22.24 -7.63 -7.44
C PHE A 126 -23.77 -7.68 -7.27
N THR A 127 -24.51 -7.99 -8.33
CA THR A 127 -25.98 -8.20 -8.27
C THR A 127 -26.37 -9.59 -7.75
N GLU A 128 -27.10 -9.58 -6.63
CA GLU A 128 -28.03 -10.57 -6.03
C GLU A 128 -27.75 -12.10 -5.96
N ARG A 129 -26.67 -12.70 -6.46
CA ARG A 129 -26.43 -14.16 -6.26
C ARG A 129 -25.18 -14.56 -5.50
N THR A 130 -24.22 -13.68 -5.37
CA THR A 130 -23.17 -13.87 -4.37
C THR A 130 -23.65 -13.19 -3.12
N LYS A 131 -23.74 -13.96 -2.04
CA LYS A 131 -23.69 -13.48 -0.67
C LYS A 131 -22.45 -12.59 -0.50
N ALA A 132 -22.50 -11.35 -1.00
CA ALA A 132 -21.80 -10.20 -0.44
C ALA A 132 -22.46 -9.94 0.92
N ALA A 133 -22.45 -10.98 1.76
CA ALA A 133 -23.00 -10.93 3.07
C ALA A 133 -22.16 -9.86 3.75
N SER A 134 -22.82 -8.79 4.15
CA SER A 134 -22.41 -7.86 5.17
C SER A 134 -22.13 -8.67 6.44
N GLU A 135 -21.01 -9.38 6.44
CA GLU A 135 -20.63 -10.30 7.48
C GLU A 135 -19.94 -9.47 8.56
N ILE A 136 -20.60 -9.42 9.70
CA ILE A 136 -20.00 -9.00 10.95
C ILE A 136 -19.31 -10.23 11.51
N ILE A 137 -17.99 -10.16 11.63
CA ILE A 137 -17.17 -11.25 12.15
C ILE A 137 -16.91 -10.98 13.62
N PHE A 138 -17.54 -11.74 14.51
CA PHE A 138 -17.31 -11.62 15.95
C PHE A 138 -16.11 -12.50 16.38
N GLU A 139 -15.12 -11.88 17.01
CA GLU A 139 -14.00 -12.54 17.69
C GLU A 139 -14.31 -12.69 19.19
N ARG A 140 -13.78 -13.74 19.84
CA ARG A 140 -13.93 -13.91 21.30
C ARG A 140 -13.39 -12.67 22.01
N GLY A 141 -14.18 -12.05 22.90
CA GLY A 141 -13.81 -10.82 23.60
C GLY A 141 -14.41 -9.54 23.02
N SER A 142 -15.61 -9.61 22.43
CA SER A 142 -16.45 -8.46 22.03
C SER A 142 -15.99 -7.68 20.80
N ARG A 143 -15.01 -8.18 20.03
CA ARG A 143 -14.53 -7.49 18.82
C ARG A 143 -15.30 -7.95 17.59
N ALA A 144 -15.66 -7.00 16.73
CA ALA A 144 -16.38 -7.27 15.48
C ALA A 144 -15.60 -6.70 14.29
N TYR A 145 -15.40 -7.46 13.21
CA TYR A 145 -14.85 -6.93 11.97
C TYR A 145 -15.95 -6.82 10.92
N PHE A 146 -16.01 -5.67 10.24
CA PHE A 146 -17.06 -5.35 9.29
C PHE A 146 -16.55 -5.54 7.86
N PHE A 147 -16.96 -6.63 7.19
CA PHE A 147 -16.35 -7.01 5.92
C PHE A 147 -16.83 -6.16 4.73
N TYR A 148 -18.11 -5.79 4.69
CA TYR A 148 -18.67 -5.00 3.57
C TYR A 148 -17.95 -3.66 3.34
N PRO A 149 -17.71 -2.82 4.37
CA PRO A 149 -16.95 -1.58 4.18
C PRO A 149 -15.54 -1.79 3.62
N GLU A 150 -14.87 -2.91 3.90
CA GLU A 150 -13.56 -3.22 3.31
C GLU A 150 -13.67 -3.56 1.83
N GLN A 151 -14.72 -4.26 1.41
CA GLN A 151 -14.93 -4.57 0.01
C GLN A 151 -15.23 -3.31 -0.81
N VAL A 152 -16.05 -2.40 -0.25
CA VAL A 152 -16.29 -1.08 -0.86
C VAL A 152 -14.98 -0.29 -0.95
N ARG A 153 -14.15 -0.33 0.09
CA ARG A 153 -12.84 0.32 0.10
C ARG A 153 -11.92 -0.21 -0.99
N GLU A 154 -11.85 -1.53 -1.21
CA GLU A 154 -11.03 -2.12 -2.27
C GLU A 154 -11.46 -1.62 -3.66
N ILE A 155 -12.77 -1.56 -3.94
CA ILE A 155 -13.30 -1.02 -5.21
C ILE A 155 -12.79 0.40 -5.45
N VAL A 156 -12.87 1.27 -4.43
CA VAL A 156 -12.40 2.66 -4.52
C VAL A 156 -10.88 2.73 -4.66
N ALA A 157 -10.15 2.03 -3.80
CA ALA A 157 -8.69 2.04 -3.74
C ALA A 157 -8.01 1.60 -5.04
N PHE A 158 -8.63 0.68 -5.76
CA PHE A 158 -8.08 0.09 -7.00
C PHE A 158 -8.74 0.65 -8.27
N GLY A 159 -9.58 1.67 -8.15
CA GLY A 159 -10.09 2.46 -9.28
C GLY A 159 -11.13 1.74 -10.14
N PHE A 160 -11.93 0.86 -9.56
CA PHE A 160 -13.02 0.21 -10.29
C PHE A 160 -14.14 1.20 -10.62
N ILE A 161 -14.75 1.02 -11.78
CA ILE A 161 -15.85 1.87 -12.28
C ILE A 161 -17.11 1.04 -12.58
N GLU A 162 -18.26 1.72 -12.68
CA GLU A 162 -19.51 1.07 -13.12
C GLU A 162 -19.32 0.50 -14.53
N GLY A 163 -19.62 -0.79 -14.71
CA GLY A 163 -19.41 -1.53 -15.97
C GLY A 163 -18.18 -2.46 -15.99
N ASP A 164 -17.30 -2.38 -14.99
CA ASP A 164 -16.28 -3.42 -14.77
C ASP A 164 -16.95 -4.77 -14.43
N SER A 165 -16.22 -5.89 -14.58
CA SER A 165 -16.69 -7.20 -14.09
C SER A 165 -16.06 -7.53 -12.74
N GLY A 166 -16.86 -8.02 -11.79
CA GLY A 166 -16.40 -8.42 -10.47
C GLY A 166 -15.31 -9.50 -10.50
N ASP A 167 -15.29 -10.35 -11.54
CA ASP A 167 -14.27 -11.40 -11.71
C ASP A 167 -12.88 -10.84 -12.04
N GLN A 168 -12.81 -9.60 -12.51
CA GLN A 168 -11.55 -8.92 -12.80
C GLN A 168 -10.89 -8.36 -11.53
N ILE A 169 -11.60 -8.31 -10.40
CA ILE A 169 -11.08 -7.68 -9.18
C ILE A 169 -9.79 -8.34 -8.68
N PRO A 170 -9.73 -9.67 -8.48
CA PRO A 170 -8.50 -10.32 -8.04
C PRO A 170 -7.36 -10.17 -9.04
N VAL A 171 -7.67 -10.11 -10.34
CA VAL A 171 -6.68 -9.97 -11.41
C VAL A 171 -6.07 -8.58 -11.42
N LYS A 172 -6.89 -7.52 -11.47
CA LYS A 172 -6.43 -6.12 -11.44
C LYS A 172 -5.66 -5.83 -10.14
N LEU A 173 -6.15 -6.35 -9.00
CA LEU A 173 -5.48 -6.26 -7.71
C LEU A 173 -4.10 -6.95 -7.73
N GLY A 174 -4.05 -8.20 -8.20
CA GLY A 174 -2.81 -8.97 -8.29
C GLY A 174 -1.77 -8.31 -9.20
N GLN A 175 -2.19 -7.80 -10.36
CA GLN A 175 -1.32 -7.06 -11.27
C GLN A 175 -0.76 -5.79 -10.62
N PHE A 176 -1.63 -4.98 -10.00
CA PHE A 176 -1.22 -3.76 -9.30
C PHE A 176 -0.22 -4.04 -8.18
N LEU A 177 -0.49 -5.03 -7.31
CA LEU A 177 0.41 -5.39 -6.22
C LEU A 177 1.74 -5.93 -6.74
N THR A 178 1.72 -6.70 -7.84
CA THR A 178 2.95 -7.19 -8.49
C THR A 178 3.81 -6.03 -9.01
N GLU A 179 3.19 -5.02 -9.62
CA GLU A 179 3.89 -3.81 -10.08
C GLU A 179 4.45 -3.01 -8.91
N ALA A 180 3.65 -2.79 -7.86
CA ALA A 180 4.10 -2.11 -6.64
C ALA A 180 5.29 -2.84 -5.98
N GLN A 181 5.25 -4.17 -5.93
CA GLN A 181 6.34 -4.98 -5.39
C GLN A 181 7.61 -4.87 -6.25
N LYS A 182 7.49 -4.88 -7.58
CA LYS A 182 8.65 -4.63 -8.48
C LYS A 182 9.29 -3.29 -8.17
N LEU A 183 8.48 -2.25 -7.96
CA LEU A 183 8.99 -0.92 -7.59
C LEU A 183 9.68 -0.89 -6.24
N MET A 184 9.15 -1.60 -5.22
CA MET A 184 9.86 -1.75 -3.94
C MET A 184 11.25 -2.36 -4.12
N HIS A 185 11.35 -3.40 -4.95
CA HIS A 185 12.65 -4.03 -5.23
C HIS A 185 13.59 -3.09 -5.97
N GLU A 186 13.09 -2.27 -6.90
CA GLU A 186 13.90 -1.26 -7.57
C GLU A 186 14.35 -0.14 -6.61
N VAL A 187 13.51 0.27 -5.65
CA VAL A 187 13.92 1.20 -4.56
C VAL A 187 15.06 0.59 -3.75
N GLY A 188 14.92 -0.66 -3.31
CA GLY A 188 15.96 -1.36 -2.54
C GLY A 188 17.28 -1.44 -3.31
N ARG A 189 17.23 -1.92 -4.56
CA ARG A 189 18.41 -1.99 -5.43
C ARG A 189 19.06 -0.61 -5.63
N PHE A 190 18.26 0.42 -5.84
CA PHE A 190 18.77 1.77 -6.00
C PHE A 190 19.50 2.23 -4.73
N LEU A 191 18.90 2.05 -3.55
CA LEU A 191 19.51 2.40 -2.27
C LEU A 191 20.78 1.61 -1.98
N ASP A 192 20.82 0.31 -2.29
CA ASP A 192 22.00 -0.54 -2.11
C ASP A 192 23.20 -0.03 -2.93
N GLN A 193 22.95 0.58 -4.09
CA GLN A 193 24.01 1.18 -4.90
C GLN A 193 24.33 2.63 -4.48
N LEU A 194 23.34 3.35 -3.97
CA LEU A 194 23.49 4.75 -3.55
C LEU A 194 24.27 4.89 -2.25
N LEU A 195 24.00 4.01 -1.28
CA LEU A 195 24.50 4.12 0.09
C LEU A 195 26.03 4.07 0.19
N PRO A 196 26.76 3.15 -0.48
CA PRO A 196 28.23 3.13 -0.42
C PRO A 196 28.85 4.42 -0.96
N ILE A 197 28.31 4.97 -2.05
CA ILE A 197 28.80 6.22 -2.65
C ILE A 197 28.59 7.39 -1.68
N TYR A 198 27.40 7.45 -1.05
CA TYR A 198 27.11 8.47 -0.06
C TYR A 198 28.07 8.39 1.14
N ILE A 199 28.34 7.18 1.64
CA ILE A 199 29.28 6.94 2.74
C ILE A 199 30.68 7.45 2.37
N GLU A 200 31.18 7.12 1.18
CA GLU A 200 32.47 7.56 0.68
C GLU A 200 32.53 9.10 0.58
N MET A 201 31.53 9.71 -0.07
CA MET A 201 31.46 11.16 -0.27
C MET A 201 31.40 11.96 1.04
N LYS A 202 30.79 11.39 2.08
CA LYS A 202 30.69 12.02 3.41
C LYS A 202 31.82 11.61 4.36
N GLY A 203 32.73 10.73 3.95
CA GLY A 203 33.79 10.20 4.81
C GLY A 203 33.26 9.47 6.05
N LEU A 204 32.13 8.76 5.93
CA LEU A 204 31.46 8.08 7.04
C LEU A 204 32.01 6.67 7.31
N GLU A 205 32.93 6.18 6.49
CA GLU A 205 33.55 4.86 6.62
C GLU A 205 34.14 4.57 8.01
N PRO A 206 34.81 5.52 8.71
CA PRO A 206 35.33 5.27 10.05
C PRO A 206 34.22 5.00 11.08
N ALA A 207 33.06 5.65 10.95
CA ALA A 207 31.94 5.50 11.88
C ALA A 207 31.27 4.11 11.77
N LEU A 208 31.19 3.56 10.56
CA LEU A 208 30.61 2.23 10.30
C LEU A 208 31.47 1.09 10.84
N ARG A 209 32.80 1.28 10.93
CA ARG A 209 33.72 0.29 11.50
C ARG A 209 33.65 0.23 13.02
N TYR A 210 33.23 1.30 13.68
CA TYR A 210 33.13 1.36 15.15
C TYR A 210 31.96 0.55 15.70
N GLU A 211 30.86 0.40 14.95
CA GLU A 211 29.71 -0.43 15.38
C GLU A 211 29.97 -1.94 15.25
N SER A 212 30.87 -2.36 14.34
CA SER A 212 31.25 -3.78 14.17
C SER A 212 32.24 -4.33 15.21
N LEU A 213 32.72 -3.49 16.13
CA LEU A 213 33.72 -3.85 17.14
C LEU A 213 33.15 -3.93 18.56
N THR A 214 31.81 -3.92 18.70
CA THR A 214 31.10 -4.00 19.98
C THR A 214 30.18 -5.23 20.12
N GLU A 215 30.40 -6.28 19.34
CA GLU A 215 29.87 -7.63 19.63
C GLU A 215 30.94 -8.52 20.25
#